data_AF-A0A972Z8J2-F1
#
_entry.id   AF-A0A972Z8J2-F1
#
_cell.length_a   1.000
_cell.length_b   1.000
_cell.length_c   1.000
_cell.angle_alpha   90.00
_cell.angle_beta   90.00
_cell.angle_gamma   90.00
#
_symmetry.space_group_name_H-M   'P 1'
#
loop_
_entity.id
_entity.type
_entity.pdbx_description
1 polymer ?
#
loop_
_entity_poly.entity_id
_entity_poly.type
_entity_poly.pdbx_seq_one_letter_code
_entity_poly.pdbx_strand_id
1 'polypeptide(L)'
;MLHHPGKLDPNKVFRGDVDRLFKEALEQNPDDIPFMIFIDINVPPTPNIDFPDKQWFRDLKNMFYKYGKPTPENPDPFNAIFVTNYAYYYGGLETQTPSGETLSIISKYTKYSLANPLILNDIYNAVKNYGKVPLGP
;
A
#
# COMPACT_ATOMS: atom_id res chain seq x y z
N MET A 1 -12.97 23.66 8.35
CA MET A 1 -12.53 23.49 9.76
C MET A 1 -12.17 22.02 9.95
N LEU A 2 -10.90 21.70 10.18
CA LEU A 2 -10.41 20.34 10.41
C LEU A 2 -9.74 20.31 11.79
N HIS A 3 -10.55 20.13 12.84
CA HIS A 3 -10.07 19.88 14.19
C HIS A 3 -10.91 18.78 14.83
N HIS A 4 -10.59 17.54 14.49
CA HIS A 4 -10.84 16.41 15.38
C HIS A 4 -9.48 15.90 15.85
N PRO A 5 -9.14 16.03 17.15
CA PRO A 5 -7.99 15.32 17.69
C PRO A 5 -8.37 13.83 17.70
N GLY A 6 -7.96 13.12 16.64
CA GLY A 6 -8.06 11.68 16.59
C GLY A 6 -7.27 11.10 17.75
N LYS A 7 -7.95 10.45 18.70
CA LYS A 7 -7.27 9.59 19.68
C LYS A 7 -6.65 8.45 18.91
N LEU A 8 -5.34 8.51 18.71
CA LEU A 8 -4.55 7.41 18.16
C LEU A 8 -4.66 6.24 19.14
N ASP A 9 -5.34 5.18 18.72
CA ASP A 9 -5.35 3.91 19.44
C ASP A 9 -4.02 3.21 19.16
N PRO A 10 -3.11 3.10 20.15
CA PRO A 10 -1.80 2.48 19.95
C PRO A 10 -1.92 1.04 19.46
N ASN A 11 -3.01 0.33 19.80
CA ASN A 11 -3.23 -1.05 19.36
C ASN A 11 -3.60 -1.16 17.88
N LYS A 12 -4.19 -0.11 17.28
CA LYS A 12 -4.46 -0.04 15.83
C LYS A 12 -3.23 0.36 15.02
N VAL A 13 -2.32 1.13 15.63
CA VAL A 13 -1.03 1.51 15.02
C VAL A 13 -0.03 0.35 15.06
N PHE A 14 -0.17 -0.58 16.02
CA PHE A 14 0.83 -1.63 16.28
C PHE A 14 0.78 -2.86 15.36
N ARG A 15 -0.24 -3.00 14.51
CA ARG A 15 -0.33 -4.12 13.58
C ARG A 15 -0.61 -3.53 12.21
N GLY A 16 0.24 -3.86 11.24
CA GLY A 16 -0.05 -3.66 9.82
C GLY A 16 -1.28 -4.47 9.44
N ASP A 17 -2.46 -3.97 9.83
CA ASP A 17 -3.77 -4.57 9.62
C ASP A 17 -4.18 -4.37 8.17
N VAL A 18 -3.39 -4.99 7.29
CA VAL A 18 -3.53 -4.94 5.84
C VAL A 18 -4.86 -5.55 5.40
N ASP A 19 -5.41 -6.49 6.15
CA ASP A 19 -6.74 -7.08 5.92
C ASP A 19 -7.83 -5.99 6.01
N ARG A 20 -7.83 -5.18 7.08
CA ARG A 20 -8.80 -4.08 7.24
C ARG A 20 -8.57 -2.98 6.21
N LEU A 21 -7.31 -2.54 6.03
CA LEU A 21 -6.98 -1.46 5.07
C LEU A 21 -7.37 -1.83 3.64
N PHE A 22 -7.18 -3.09 3.24
CA PHE A 22 -7.59 -3.58 1.94
C PHE A 22 -9.12 -3.57 1.78
N LYS A 23 -9.87 -4.02 2.78
CA LYS A 23 -11.35 -3.99 2.75
C LYS A 23 -11.90 -2.57 2.68
N GLU A 24 -11.38 -1.67 3.53
CA GLU A 24 -11.77 -0.25 3.53
C GLU A 24 -11.43 0.43 2.20
N ALA A 25 -10.35 0.02 1.53
CA ALA A 25 -10.02 0.51 0.20
C ALA A 25 -10.99 -0.04 -0.87
N LEU A 26 -11.37 -1.31 -0.79
CA LEU A 26 -12.37 -1.90 -1.71
C LEU A 26 -13.73 -1.20 -1.61
N GLU A 27 -14.14 -0.78 -0.42
CA GLU A 27 -15.38 -0.04 -0.19
C GLU A 27 -15.38 1.36 -0.85
N GLN A 28 -14.22 1.88 -1.24
CA GLN A 28 -14.06 3.15 -1.95
C GLN A 28 -14.06 3.00 -3.48
N ASN A 29 -14.29 1.78 -3.99
CA ASN A 29 -14.34 1.53 -5.43
C ASN A 29 -15.46 2.37 -6.08
N PRO A 30 -15.16 3.21 -7.09
CA PRO A 30 -16.16 4.01 -7.80
C PRO A 30 -17.09 3.18 -8.72
N ASP A 31 -16.84 1.88 -8.84
CA ASP A 31 -17.66 0.89 -9.55
C ASP A 31 -17.76 1.01 -11.08
N ASP A 32 -17.39 2.12 -11.72
CA ASP A 32 -17.54 2.32 -13.17
C ASP A 32 -16.26 2.77 -13.90
N ILE A 33 -15.15 2.95 -13.18
CA ILE A 33 -13.86 3.39 -13.72
C ILE A 33 -12.71 2.54 -13.17
N PRO A 34 -11.53 2.53 -13.84
CA PRO A 34 -10.34 1.89 -13.30
C PRO A 34 -9.98 2.42 -11.91
N PHE A 35 -9.62 1.51 -11.02
CA PHE A 35 -9.44 1.79 -9.60
C PHE A 35 -8.10 1.24 -9.12
N MET A 36 -7.36 2.01 -8.32
CA MET A 36 -6.09 1.58 -7.75
C MET A 36 -6.11 1.81 -6.24
N ILE A 37 -5.52 0.87 -5.52
CA ILE A 37 -5.48 0.89 -4.07
C ILE A 37 -4.06 1.23 -3.61
N PHE A 38 -3.95 2.14 -2.65
CA PHE A 38 -2.70 2.49 -1.99
C PHE A 38 -2.82 2.18 -0.50
N ILE A 39 -1.94 1.32 0.01
CA ILE A 39 -1.90 0.90 1.42
C ILE A 39 -0.58 1.36 2.01
N ASP A 40 -0.63 2.34 2.90
CA ASP A 40 0.52 2.71 3.74
C ASP A 40 0.46 1.93 5.06
N ILE A 41 1.40 1.01 5.24
CA ILE A 41 1.44 0.13 6.41
C ILE A 41 1.95 0.89 7.64
N ASN A 42 2.88 1.82 7.44
CA ASN A 42 3.45 2.68 8.49
C ASN A 42 3.82 1.94 9.79
N VAL A 43 4.55 0.84 9.68
CA VAL A 43 5.07 0.04 10.82
C VAL A 43 6.55 0.30 11.05
N PRO A 44 7.09 0.00 12.25
CA PRO A 44 8.52 0.17 12.52
C PRO A 44 9.39 -0.51 11.46
N PRO A 45 10.45 0.17 10.97
CA PRO A 45 11.34 -0.39 9.96
C PRO A 45 12.11 -1.58 10.53
N THR A 46 12.31 -2.60 9.70
CA THR A 46 13.05 -3.82 10.06
C THR A 46 14.15 -4.12 9.04
N PRO A 47 15.19 -3.28 8.95
CA PRO A 47 16.15 -3.29 7.83
C PRO A 47 16.96 -4.59 7.71
N ASN A 48 17.11 -5.34 8.81
CA ASN A 48 17.86 -6.60 8.86
C ASN A 48 16.98 -7.85 8.68
N ILE A 49 15.70 -7.67 8.34
CA ILE A 49 14.75 -8.77 8.10
C ILE A 49 14.36 -8.75 6.63
N ASP A 50 14.47 -9.90 5.96
CA ASP A 50 14.04 -10.04 4.57
C ASP A 50 12.51 -10.02 4.44
N PHE A 51 12.00 -9.59 3.28
CA PHE A 51 10.55 -9.47 3.04
C PHE A 51 9.73 -10.69 3.46
N PRO A 52 10.08 -11.94 3.10
CA PRO A 52 9.31 -13.12 3.49
C PRO A 52 9.12 -13.28 5.00
N ASP A 53 10.04 -12.70 5.79
CA ASP A 53 10.06 -12.80 7.22
C ASP A 53 9.41 -11.64 7.97
N LYS A 54 9.12 -10.54 7.26
CA LYS A 54 8.40 -9.40 7.82
C LYS A 54 6.95 -9.77 8.09
N GLN A 55 6.46 -9.46 9.29
CA GLN A 55 5.09 -9.77 9.70
C GLN A 55 4.05 -9.19 8.72
N TRP A 56 4.21 -7.92 8.35
CA TRP A 56 3.29 -7.24 7.44
C TRP A 56 3.23 -7.91 6.05
N PHE A 57 4.34 -8.49 5.58
CA PHE A 57 4.39 -9.20 4.31
C PHE A 57 3.68 -10.56 4.41
N ARG A 58 3.84 -11.26 5.54
CA ARG A 58 3.10 -12.51 5.81
C ARG A 58 1.59 -12.24 5.90
N ASP A 59 1.20 -11.15 6.57
CA ASP A 59 -0.20 -10.74 6.67
C ASP A 59 -0.78 -10.43 5.29
N LEU A 60 -0.03 -9.71 4.46
CA LEU A 60 -0.43 -9.41 3.08
C LEU A 60 -0.59 -10.69 2.25
N LYS A 61 0.35 -11.62 2.35
CA LYS A 61 0.28 -12.91 1.66
C LYS A 61 -0.95 -13.72 2.09
N ASN A 62 -1.25 -13.74 3.39
CA ASN A 62 -2.42 -14.42 3.93
C ASN A 62 -3.73 -13.75 3.47
N MET A 63 -3.76 -12.42 3.43
CA MET A 63 -4.88 -11.64 2.90
C MET A 63 -5.18 -12.06 1.45
N PHE A 64 -4.19 -12.03 0.56
CA PHE A 64 -4.38 -12.42 -0.84
C PHE A 64 -4.73 -13.89 -1.02
N TYR A 65 -4.18 -14.77 -0.19
CA TYR A 65 -4.56 -16.18 -0.20
C TYR A 65 -6.05 -16.37 0.10
N LYS A 66 -6.60 -15.63 1.08
CA LYS A 66 -8.03 -15.66 1.42
C LYS A 66 -8.89 -14.98 0.35
N TYR A 67 -8.42 -13.87 -0.19
CA TYR A 67 -9.13 -13.10 -1.21
C TYR A 67 -9.26 -13.88 -2.53
N GLY A 68 -8.24 -14.66 -2.89
CA GLY A 68 -8.22 -15.50 -4.09
C GLY A 68 -7.49 -14.85 -5.25
N LYS A 69 -7.39 -15.60 -6.36
CA LYS A 69 -6.75 -15.13 -7.60
C LYS A 69 -7.83 -14.64 -8.56
N PRO A 70 -7.63 -13.51 -9.26
CA PRO A 70 -8.58 -13.06 -10.28
C PRO A 70 -8.63 -14.06 -11.45
N THR A 71 -9.81 -14.21 -12.04
CA THR A 71 -10.05 -14.96 -13.29
C THR A 71 -10.81 -14.09 -14.29
N PRO A 72 -10.93 -14.47 -15.58
CA PRO A 72 -11.80 -13.77 -16.50
C PRO A 72 -13.26 -13.69 -16.04
N GLU A 73 -13.75 -14.72 -15.36
CA GLU A 73 -15.14 -14.84 -14.87
C GLU A 73 -15.35 -14.11 -13.53
N ASN A 74 -14.27 -13.96 -12.75
CA ASN A 74 -14.26 -13.24 -11.48
C ASN A 74 -13.06 -12.29 -11.45
N PRO A 75 -13.11 -11.17 -12.20
CA PRO A 75 -12.01 -10.22 -12.28
C PRO A 75 -11.94 -9.35 -11.02
N ASP A 76 -10.75 -8.82 -10.73
CA ASP A 76 -10.60 -7.87 -9.63
C ASP A 76 -11.32 -6.54 -9.93
N PRO A 77 -11.91 -5.90 -8.92
CA PRO A 77 -12.48 -4.55 -9.05
C PRO A 77 -11.39 -3.46 -9.10
N PHE A 78 -10.12 -3.81 -8.86
CA PHE A 78 -8.97 -2.91 -8.89
C PHE A 78 -7.95 -3.35 -9.95
N ASN A 79 -7.15 -2.41 -10.42
CA ASN A 79 -6.08 -2.63 -11.39
C ASN A 79 -4.75 -2.96 -10.73
N ALA A 80 -4.46 -2.32 -9.59
CA ALA A 80 -3.24 -2.53 -8.85
C ALA A 80 -3.42 -2.16 -7.37
N ILE A 81 -2.60 -2.79 -6.53
CA ILE A 81 -2.40 -2.44 -5.13
C ILE A 81 -0.95 -2.06 -4.93
N PHE A 82 -0.70 -0.85 -4.45
CA PHE A 82 0.61 -0.37 -4.06
C PHE A 82 0.69 -0.34 -2.55
N VAL A 83 1.65 -1.08 -2.01
CA VAL A 83 1.89 -1.19 -0.58
C VAL A 83 3.18 -0.48 -0.25
N THR A 84 3.15 0.42 0.73
CA THR A 84 4.31 1.20 1.16
C THR A 84 4.54 1.08 2.66
N ASN A 85 5.81 1.19 3.04
CA ASN A 85 6.20 1.37 4.43
C ASN A 85 7.37 2.36 4.51
N TYR A 86 7.05 3.66 4.45
CA TYR A 86 8.05 4.74 4.55
C TYR A 86 8.24 5.26 5.98
N ALA A 87 7.51 4.73 6.97
CA ALA A 87 7.80 4.79 8.42
C ALA A 87 8.39 6.11 8.98
N TYR A 88 7.99 7.28 8.45
CA TYR A 88 8.59 8.59 8.73
C TYR A 88 8.67 8.92 10.22
N TYR A 89 7.60 8.59 10.94
CA TYR A 89 7.46 8.87 12.36
C TYR A 89 8.46 8.11 13.24
N TYR A 90 9.10 7.06 12.72
CA TYR A 90 10.07 6.24 13.45
C TYR A 90 11.54 6.67 13.22
N GLY A 91 11.81 7.60 12.29
CA GLY A 91 13.17 8.02 11.93
C GLY A 91 13.82 9.05 12.85
N GLY A 92 13.05 9.67 13.75
CA GLY A 92 13.52 10.85 14.50
C GLY A 92 13.75 12.06 13.57
N LEU A 93 13.80 13.27 14.14
CA LEU A 93 13.86 14.53 13.40
C LEU A 93 15.12 14.74 12.53
N GLU A 94 16.13 13.87 12.61
CA GLU A 94 17.48 14.19 12.10
C GLU A 94 18.12 13.18 11.14
N THR A 95 17.43 12.11 10.73
CA THR A 95 18.03 11.17 9.75
C THR A 95 17.07 10.82 8.64
N GLN A 96 17.59 10.83 7.41
CA GLN A 96 16.90 10.37 6.21
C GLN A 96 16.16 9.07 6.51
N THR A 97 14.91 8.96 6.06
CA THR A 97 14.06 7.79 6.25
C THR A 97 14.88 6.51 6.05
N PRO A 98 15.01 5.66 7.08
CA PRO A 98 15.77 4.43 6.97
C PRO A 98 15.03 3.50 6.01
N SER A 99 15.43 3.51 4.74
CA SER A 99 14.94 2.65 3.64
C SER A 99 13.41 2.48 3.56
N GLY A 100 12.77 3.21 2.65
CA GLY A 100 11.37 2.94 2.33
C GLY A 100 11.18 1.59 1.63
N GLU A 101 10.18 0.84 2.07
CA GLU A 101 9.81 -0.45 1.46
C GLU A 101 8.57 -0.27 0.58
N THR A 102 8.58 -0.88 -0.60
CA THR A 102 7.44 -0.85 -1.53
C THR A 102 7.19 -2.21 -2.15
N LEU A 103 5.92 -2.56 -2.33
CA LEU A 103 5.47 -3.73 -3.07
C LEU A 103 4.30 -3.34 -3.97
N SER A 104 4.31 -3.80 -5.23
CA SER A 104 3.21 -3.61 -6.16
C SER A 104 2.60 -4.94 -6.56
N ILE A 105 1.28 -5.01 -6.55
CA ILE A 105 0.52 -6.18 -6.98
C ILE A 105 -0.40 -5.71 -8.09
N ILE A 106 -0.14 -6.20 -9.30
CA ILE A 106 -0.88 -5.82 -10.51
C ILE A 106 -1.86 -6.95 -10.81
N SER A 107 -3.15 -6.62 -10.94
CA SER A 107 -4.14 -7.62 -11.27
C SER A 107 -4.01 -8.06 -12.73
N LYS A 108 -4.17 -9.36 -12.96
CA LYS A 108 -4.15 -9.94 -14.31
C LYS A 108 -5.49 -9.75 -15.04
N TYR A 109 -6.60 -9.77 -14.31
CA TYR A 109 -7.95 -9.62 -14.87
C TYR A 109 -8.70 -8.59 -14.04
N THR A 110 -9.13 -7.51 -14.69
CA THR A 110 -9.71 -6.34 -14.04
C THR A 110 -11.10 -6.06 -14.61
N LYS A 111 -12.04 -5.69 -13.76
CA LYS A 111 -13.41 -5.32 -14.18
C LYS A 111 -13.40 -4.10 -15.10
N TYR A 112 -12.54 -3.12 -14.81
CA TYR A 112 -12.35 -1.91 -15.62
C TYR A 112 -10.87 -1.75 -15.98
N SER A 113 -10.55 -1.92 -17.26
CA SER A 113 -9.18 -1.83 -17.75
C SER A 113 -8.70 -0.38 -17.87
N LEU A 114 -7.42 -0.15 -17.57
CA LEU A 114 -6.77 1.13 -17.85
C LEU A 114 -6.74 1.40 -19.36
N ALA A 115 -7.04 2.62 -19.75
CA ALA A 115 -6.88 3.06 -21.15
C ALA A 115 -5.42 2.98 -21.62
N ASN A 116 -4.47 3.25 -20.70
CA ASN A 116 -3.04 3.10 -20.94
C ASN A 116 -2.40 2.28 -19.79
N PRO A 117 -2.14 0.98 -19.98
CA PRO A 117 -1.51 0.14 -18.96
C PRO A 117 -0.10 0.59 -18.54
N LEU A 118 0.62 1.35 -19.39
CA LEU A 118 1.97 1.82 -19.08
C LEU A 118 2.00 2.78 -17.89
N ILE A 119 0.87 3.42 -17.55
CA ILE A 119 0.76 4.31 -16.39
C ILE A 119 1.10 3.60 -15.08
N LEU A 120 0.97 2.27 -15.01
CA LEU A 120 1.36 1.48 -13.84
C LEU A 120 2.86 1.57 -13.57
N ASN A 121 3.69 1.70 -14.61
CA ASN A 121 5.14 1.89 -14.45
C ASN A 121 5.45 3.26 -13.88
N ASP A 122 4.75 4.29 -14.35
CA ASP A 122 4.92 5.67 -13.86
C ASP A 122 4.50 5.77 -12.39
N ILE A 123 3.38 5.16 -12.03
CA ILE A 123 2.89 5.11 -10.65
C ILE A 123 3.84 4.29 -9.78
N TYR A 124 4.31 3.13 -10.23
CA TYR A 124 5.32 2.35 -9.50
C TYR A 124 6.59 3.16 -9.25
N ASN A 125 7.09 3.88 -10.26
CA ASN A 125 8.26 4.75 -10.13
C ASN A 125 8.01 5.90 -9.16
N ALA A 126 6.83 6.51 -9.20
CA ALA A 126 6.43 7.56 -8.27
C ALA A 126 6.36 7.02 -6.82
N VAL A 127 5.73 5.87 -6.61
CA VAL A 127 5.63 5.20 -5.31
C VAL A 127 7.00 4.82 -4.78
N LYS A 128 7.89 4.24 -5.59
CA LYS A 128 9.25 3.86 -5.19
C LYS A 128 10.10 5.05 -4.74
N ASN A 129 9.86 6.22 -5.32
CA ASN A 129 10.54 7.46 -4.96
C ASN A 129 9.73 8.33 -4.00
N TYR A 130 8.56 7.85 -3.56
CA TYR A 130 7.76 8.52 -2.56
C TYR A 130 8.63 8.74 -1.35
N GLY A 131 8.74 9.98 -0.92
CA GLY A 131 9.53 10.30 0.25
C GLY A 131 10.98 10.75 0.06
N LYS A 132 11.49 10.70 -1.17
CA LYS A 132 12.67 11.49 -1.55
C LYS A 132 12.23 12.93 -1.78
N VAL A 133 12.05 13.68 -0.70
CA VAL A 133 11.86 15.14 -0.80
C VAL A 133 13.18 15.71 -1.34
N PRO A 134 13.18 16.38 -2.51
CA PRO A 134 14.38 17.07 -2.96
C PRO A 134 14.78 18.07 -1.87
N LEU A 135 16.04 18.07 -1.45
CA LEU A 135 16.57 19.23 -0.76
C LEU A 135 16.37 20.39 -1.75
N GLY A 136 15.65 21.43 -1.31
CA GLY A 136 15.40 22.60 -2.14
C GLY A 136 16.70 23.19 -2.70
N PRO A 137 16.60 24.02 -3.76
CA PRO A 137 17.76 24.68 -4.35
C PRO A 137 18.57 25.50 -3.33
#